data_AF-A0A527YZ45-F1
#
_entry.id   AF-A0A527YZ45-F1
#
_cell.length_a   1.000
_cell.length_b   1.000
_cell.length_c   1.000
_cell.angle_alpha   90.00
_cell.angle_beta   90.00
_cell.angle_gamma   90.00
#
_symmetry.space_group_name_H-M   'P 1'
#
loop_
_entity.id
_entity.type
_entity.pdbx_description
1 polymer ?
#
loop_
_entity_poly.entity_id
_entity_poly.type
_entity_poly.pdbx_seq_one_letter_code
_entity_poly.pdbx_strand_id
1 'polypeptide(L)'
;MPMQTNTKQSLAQRWEAYQPSKSALVWACAATAVATMIVGFSWGGWVTGGTSRTLATTAGDTARGELASLICIEKFKAAPDSAARLIELKALTDNYKKRQFVETGGWATMPGQTSP
;
A
#
# COMPACT_ATOMS: atom_id res chain seq x y z
N MET A 1 -29.11 -39.67 -57.23
CA MET A 1 -27.84 -38.99 -56.89
C MET A 1 -28.09 -38.16 -55.64
N PRO A 2 -27.67 -38.59 -54.43
CA PRO A 2 -27.96 -37.84 -53.21
C PRO A 2 -26.99 -36.64 -53.10
N MET A 3 -27.54 -35.43 -53.15
CA MET A 3 -26.80 -34.19 -52.98
C MET A 3 -26.53 -34.00 -51.48
N GLN A 4 -25.34 -34.40 -51.02
CA GLN A 4 -24.86 -34.21 -49.66
C GLN A 4 -24.63 -32.71 -49.40
N THR A 5 -25.62 -32.02 -48.86
CA THR A 5 -25.45 -30.65 -48.35
C THR A 5 -24.70 -30.69 -47.02
N ASN A 6 -23.37 -30.57 -47.11
CA ASN A 6 -22.47 -30.43 -45.98
C ASN A 6 -22.52 -28.99 -45.45
N THR A 7 -23.63 -28.62 -44.81
CA THR A 7 -23.81 -27.29 -44.20
C THR A 7 -23.13 -27.30 -42.84
N LYS A 8 -21.92 -26.72 -42.76
CA LYS A 8 -21.23 -26.47 -41.48
C LYS A 8 -22.18 -25.63 -40.61
N GLN A 9 -22.63 -26.19 -39.48
CA GLN A 9 -23.58 -25.50 -38.60
C GLN A 9 -23.06 -24.11 -38.20
N SER A 10 -23.90 -23.09 -38.43
CA SER A 10 -23.59 -21.70 -38.07
C SER A 10 -23.40 -21.55 -36.56
N LEU A 11 -22.45 -20.71 -36.14
CA LEU A 11 -22.18 -20.42 -34.73
C LEU A 11 -23.44 -19.94 -33.99
N ALA A 12 -24.35 -19.24 -34.68
CA ALA A 12 -25.62 -18.78 -34.13
C ALA A 12 -26.56 -19.97 -33.78
N GLN A 13 -26.69 -20.96 -34.67
CA GLN A 13 -27.52 -22.15 -34.39
C GLN A 13 -26.95 -23.01 -33.26
N ARG A 14 -25.62 -23.03 -33.11
CA ARG A 14 -24.94 -23.73 -32.02
C ARG A 14 -25.18 -23.06 -30.67
N TRP A 15 -25.37 -21.74 -30.66
CA TRP A 15 -25.68 -20.97 -29.45
C TRP A 15 -27.13 -21.16 -29.01
N GLU A 16 -28.07 -21.11 -29.95
CA GLU A 16 -29.50 -21.37 -29.69
C GLU A 16 -29.75 -22.79 -29.17
N ALA A 17 -29.00 -23.78 -29.67
CA ALA A 17 -29.09 -25.17 -29.22
C ALA A 17 -28.33 -25.45 -27.91
N TYR A 18 -27.55 -24.48 -27.40
CA TYR A 18 -26.74 -24.68 -26.20
C TYR A 18 -27.62 -24.57 -24.95
N GLN A 19 -27.99 -25.73 -24.40
CA GLN A 19 -28.59 -25.85 -23.07
C GLN A 19 -27.47 -26.17 -22.07
N PRO A 20 -26.91 -25.16 -21.37
CA PRO A 20 -25.85 -25.41 -20.40
C PRO A 20 -26.39 -26.28 -19.26
N SER A 21 -25.65 -27.33 -18.93
CA SER A 21 -25.93 -28.10 -17.72
C SER A 21 -25.68 -27.26 -16.47
N LYS A 22 -26.32 -27.59 -15.36
CA LYS A 22 -26.08 -26.93 -14.06
C LYS A 22 -24.59 -26.95 -13.68
N SER A 23 -23.88 -28.04 -14.00
CA SER A 23 -22.45 -28.16 -13.72
C SER A 23 -21.60 -27.22 -14.58
N ALA A 24 -21.94 -27.03 -15.87
CA ALA A 24 -21.23 -26.10 -16.75
C ALA A 24 -21.33 -24.65 -16.23
N LEU A 25 -22.50 -24.25 -15.73
CA LEU A 25 -22.69 -22.91 -15.15
C LEU A 25 -21.87 -22.71 -13.87
N VAL A 26 -21.82 -23.70 -12.98
CA VAL A 26 -21.01 -23.63 -11.75
C VAL A 26 -19.53 -23.45 -12.09
N TRP A 27 -19.01 -24.21 -13.05
CA TRP A 27 -17.62 -24.09 -13.49
C TRP A 27 -17.32 -22.75 -14.18
N ALA A 28 -18.25 -22.22 -14.98
CA ALA A 28 -18.11 -20.89 -15.57
C ALA A 28 -18.06 -19.77 -14.51
N CYS A 29 -18.92 -19.85 -13.48
CA CYS A 29 -18.86 -18.94 -12.34
C CYS A 29 -17.55 -19.06 -11.55
N ALA A 30 -17.05 -20.28 -11.31
CA ALA A 30 -15.77 -20.48 -10.65
C ALA A 30 -14.60 -19.88 -11.46
N ALA A 31 -14.58 -20.12 -12.78
CA ALA A 31 -13.55 -19.58 -13.66
C ALA A 31 -13.56 -18.04 -13.70
N THR A 32 -14.73 -17.42 -13.77
CA THR A 32 -14.85 -15.95 -13.76
C THR A 32 -14.46 -15.35 -12.41
N ALA A 33 -14.79 -15.99 -11.29
CA ALA A 33 -14.35 -15.56 -9.97
C ALA A 33 -12.82 -15.59 -9.84
N VAL A 34 -12.18 -16.69 -10.26
CA VAL A 34 -10.70 -16.82 -10.23
C VAL A 34 -10.05 -15.80 -11.16
N ALA A 35 -10.56 -15.62 -12.38
CA ALA A 35 -10.05 -14.62 -13.30
C ALA A 35 -10.14 -13.19 -12.72
N THR A 36 -11.26 -12.86 -12.07
CA THR A 36 -11.46 -11.56 -11.42
C THR A 36 -10.48 -11.36 -10.26
N MET A 37 -10.23 -12.40 -9.45
CA MET A 37 -9.22 -12.33 -8.40
C MET A 37 -7.83 -12.07 -8.98
N ILE A 38 -7.41 -12.80 -10.01
CA ILE A 38 -6.08 -12.60 -10.62
C ILE A 38 -5.93 -11.16 -11.12
N VAL A 39 -6.91 -10.65 -11.87
CA VAL A 39 -6.87 -9.27 -12.38
C VAL A 39 -6.87 -8.26 -11.22
N GLY A 40 -7.71 -8.45 -10.21
CA GLY A 40 -7.81 -7.58 -9.05
C GLY A 40 -6.52 -7.52 -8.23
N PHE A 41 -5.93 -8.67 -7.92
CA PHE A 41 -4.72 -8.77 -7.09
C PHE A 41 -3.41 -8.48 -7.87
N SER A 42 -3.39 -8.62 -9.20
CA SER A 42 -2.20 -8.30 -10.01
C SER A 42 -2.17 -6.85 -10.49
N TRP A 43 -3.29 -6.30 -10.98
CA TRP A 43 -3.33 -4.94 -11.54
C TRP A 43 -4.30 -4.01 -10.82
N GLY A 44 -5.41 -4.54 -10.29
CA GLY A 44 -6.42 -3.76 -9.60
C GLY A 44 -6.01 -3.23 -8.23
N GLY A 45 -4.81 -3.59 -7.74
CA GLY A 45 -4.31 -3.19 -6.42
C GLY A 45 -5.10 -3.79 -5.26
N TRP A 46 -5.85 -4.88 -5.50
CA TRP A 46 -6.56 -5.57 -4.43
C TRP A 46 -5.54 -6.15 -3.45
N VAL A 47 -5.86 -6.00 -2.18
CA VAL A 47 -5.07 -6.51 -1.06
C VAL A 47 -6.03 -7.15 -0.07
N THR A 48 -5.54 -8.15 0.66
CA THR A 48 -6.36 -8.78 1.70
C THR A 48 -6.54 -7.80 2.87
N GLY A 49 -7.61 -7.94 3.65
CA GLY A 49 -7.88 -7.03 4.78
C GLY A 49 -6.74 -6.96 5.82
N GLY A 50 -6.04 -8.07 6.05
CA GLY A 50 -4.85 -8.10 6.91
C GLY A 50 -3.71 -7.25 6.33
N THR A 51 -3.43 -7.41 5.04
CA THR A 51 -2.44 -6.60 4.32
C THR A 51 -2.82 -5.12 4.35
N SER A 52 -4.08 -4.76 4.09
CA SER A 52 -4.54 -3.36 4.17
C SER A 52 -4.31 -2.74 5.54
N ARG A 53 -4.60 -3.50 6.61
CA ARG A 53 -4.39 -3.02 7.99
C ARG A 53 -2.92 -2.79 8.27
N THR A 54 -2.06 -3.74 7.90
CA THR A 54 -0.61 -3.58 8.07
C THR A 54 -0.08 -2.39 7.28
N LEU A 55 -0.49 -2.24 6.03
CA LEU A 55 -0.10 -1.10 5.19
C LEU A 55 -0.56 0.23 5.80
N ALA A 56 -1.79 0.30 6.31
CA ALA A 56 -2.31 1.50 6.97
C ALA A 56 -1.51 1.85 8.23
N THR A 57 -1.17 0.86 9.07
CA THR A 57 -0.33 1.08 10.26
C THR A 57 1.06 1.55 9.86
N THR A 58 1.74 0.87 8.94
CA THR A 58 3.09 1.24 8.49
C THR A 58 3.12 2.62 7.83
N ALA A 59 2.14 2.95 7.00
CA ALA A 59 2.01 4.29 6.42
C ALA A 59 1.78 5.34 7.51
N GLY A 60 0.94 5.03 8.51
CA GLY A 60 0.72 5.89 9.66
C GLY A 60 1.99 6.15 10.46
N ASP A 61 2.75 5.12 10.79
CA ASP A 61 4.01 5.24 11.54
C ASP A 61 5.07 6.02 10.75
N THR A 62 5.14 5.80 9.43
CA THR A 62 6.04 6.55 8.54
C THR A 62 5.66 8.03 8.49
N ALA A 63 4.38 8.34 8.27
CA ALA A 63 3.89 9.72 8.22
C ALA A 63 4.09 10.44 9.57
N ARG A 64 3.92 9.74 10.69
CA ARG A 64 4.19 10.28 12.03
C ARG A 64 5.68 10.56 12.23
N GLY A 65 6.55 9.65 11.79
CA GLY A 65 8.01 9.86 11.83
C GLY A 65 8.46 11.03 10.97
N GLU A 66 7.92 11.17 9.76
CA GLU A 66 8.20 12.29 8.87
C GLU A 66 7.75 13.61 9.48
N LEU A 67 6.52 13.67 9.99
CA LEU A 67 6.00 14.84 10.69
C LEU A 67 6.85 15.20 11.92
N ALA A 68 7.22 14.22 12.74
CA ALA A 68 8.08 14.43 13.90
C ALA A 68 9.45 14.98 13.50
N SER A 69 10.03 14.49 12.41
CA SER A 69 11.31 14.98 11.89
C SER A 69 11.22 16.44 11.41
N LEU A 70 10.14 16.80 10.71
CA LEU A 70 9.91 18.17 10.23
C LEU A 70 9.73 19.13 11.41
N ILE A 71 8.93 18.75 12.41
CA ILE A 71 8.74 19.54 13.63
C ILE A 71 10.07 19.70 14.37
N CYS A 72 10.85 18.63 14.50
CA CYS A 72 12.16 18.68 15.15
C CYS A 72 13.09 19.68 14.45
N ILE A 73 13.15 19.67 13.12
CA ILE A 73 13.97 20.61 12.34
C ILE A 73 13.46 22.04 12.51
N GLU A 74 12.15 22.24 12.48
CA GLU A 74 11.55 23.58 12.64
C GLU A 74 11.85 24.16 14.02
N LYS A 75 11.64 23.38 15.09
CA LYS A 75 11.96 23.77 16.47
C LYS A 75 13.45 24.05 16.63
N PHE A 76 14.30 23.21 16.04
CA PHE A 76 15.75 23.38 16.07
C PHE A 76 16.18 24.68 15.39
N LYS A 77 15.62 25.01 14.22
CA LYS A 77 15.93 26.24 13.48
C LYS A 77 15.38 27.50 14.17
N ALA A 78 14.25 27.39 14.83
CA ALA A 78 13.64 28.50 15.58
C ALA A 78 14.41 28.86 16.86
N ALA A 79 15.31 27.98 17.33
CA ALA A 79 16.14 28.27 18.50
C ALA A 79 17.15 29.40 18.18
N PRO A 80 17.35 30.34 19.13
CA PRO A 80 18.20 31.52 18.91
C PRO A 80 19.68 31.19 18.68
N ASP A 81 20.13 30.01 19.12
CA ASP A 81 21.50 29.51 19.02
C ASP A 81 21.64 28.33 18.03
N SER A 82 20.67 28.15 17.13
CA SER A 82 20.59 27.03 16.19
C SER A 82 21.88 26.77 15.40
N ALA A 83 22.58 27.81 14.96
CA ALA A 83 23.84 27.69 14.23
C ALA A 83 24.96 27.06 15.07
N ALA A 84 25.09 27.46 16.34
CA ALA A 84 26.08 26.91 17.26
C ALA A 84 25.74 25.46 17.64
N ARG A 85 24.46 25.20 17.94
CA ARG A 85 23.97 23.84 18.24
C ARG A 85 24.13 22.87 17.09
N LEU A 86 24.07 23.36 15.85
CA LEU A 86 24.27 22.52 14.67
C LEU A 86 25.74 22.09 14.54
N ILE A 87 26.68 22.97 14.90
CA ILE A 87 28.11 22.65 14.91
C ILE A 87 28.38 21.60 16.01
N GLU A 88 27.82 21.79 17.21
CA GLU A 88 27.90 20.83 18.32
C GLU A 88 27.35 19.46 17.91
N LEU A 89 26.14 19.43 17.31
CA LEU A 89 25.51 18.19 16.86
C LEU A 89 26.34 17.47 15.79
N LYS A 90 26.95 18.20 14.85
CA LYS A 90 27.82 17.64 13.81
C LYS A 90 29.15 17.13 14.36
N ALA A 91 29.65 17.72 15.44
CA ALA A 91 30.87 17.29 16.10
C ALA A 91 30.70 15.96 16.87
N LEU A 92 29.47 15.61 17.26
CA LEU A 92 29.17 14.31 17.84
C LEU A 92 29.35 13.20 16.78
N THR A 93 30.10 12.15 17.13
CA THR A 93 30.29 10.96 16.27
C THR A 93 29.39 9.80 16.69
N ASP A 94 28.98 9.77 17.96
CA ASP A 94 28.13 8.74 18.55
C ASP A 94 26.64 9.05 18.32
N ASN A 95 25.93 8.11 17.70
CA ASN A 95 24.49 8.21 17.43
C ASN A 95 23.66 8.31 18.71
N TYR A 96 24.10 7.66 19.81
CA TYR A 96 23.40 7.75 21.08
C TYR A 96 23.51 9.17 21.67
N LYS A 97 24.71 9.77 21.60
CA LYS A 97 24.93 11.14 22.06
C LYS A 97 24.18 12.17 21.21
N LYS A 98 24.08 11.96 19.89
CA LYS A 98 23.25 12.79 19.00
C LYS A 98 21.79 12.74 19.41
N ARG A 99 21.26 11.53 19.65
CA ARG A 99 19.88 11.35 20.11
C ARG A 99 19.65 12.09 21.43
N GLN A 100 20.52 11.86 22.41
CA GLN A 100 20.41 12.51 23.71
C GLN A 100 20.51 14.04 23.62
N PHE A 101 21.36 14.57 22.74
CA PHE A 101 21.46 16.02 22.49
C PHE A 101 20.15 16.58 21.96
N VAL A 102 19.53 15.90 20.99
CA VAL A 102 18.25 16.33 20.41
C VAL A 102 17.10 16.24 21.42
N GLU A 103 17.07 15.17 22.22
CA GLU A 103 16.09 14.96 23.30
C GLU A 103 16.25 16.01 24.41
N THR A 104 17.48 16.28 24.86
CA THR A 104 17.78 17.27 25.92
C THR A 104 17.44 18.69 25.47
N GLY A 105 17.62 19.01 24.19
CA GLY A 105 17.21 20.29 23.63
C GLY A 105 15.70 20.44 23.40
N GLY A 106 14.92 19.38 23.64
CA GLY A 106 13.46 19.41 23.53
C GLY A 106 12.91 19.48 22.10
N TRP A 107 13.77 19.34 21.10
CA TRP A 107 13.35 19.44 19.69
C TRP A 107 12.64 18.17 19.21
N ALA A 108 12.89 17.02 19.84
CA ALA A 108 12.17 15.78 19.55
C ALA A 108 10.78 15.69 20.22
N THR A 109 10.41 16.63 21.10
CA THR A 109 9.12 16.58 21.81
C THR A 109 7.99 17.07 20.90
N MET A 110 7.04 16.18 20.62
CA MET A 110 5.86 16.50 19.81
C MET A 110 4.94 17.51 20.53
N PRO A 111 4.25 18.41 19.78
CA PRO A 111 3.29 19.33 20.35
C PRO A 111 2.21 18.60 21.15
N GLY A 112 1.99 19.01 22.41
CA GLY A 112 1.02 18.39 23.31
C GLY A 112 1.54 17.18 24.10
N GLN A 113 2.78 16.73 23.85
CA GLN A 113 3.43 15.66 24.59
C GLN A 113 4.43 16.23 25.61
N THR A 114 4.63 15.53 26.72
CA THR A 114 5.63 15.89 27.75
C THR A 114 6.95 15.13 27.62
N SER A 115 7.01 14.17 26.69
CA SER A 115 8.19 13.34 26.45
C SER A 115 8.47 13.25 24.95
N PRO A 116 9.76 13.23 24.55
CA PRO A 116 10.18 12.97 23.17
C PRO A 116 9.91 11.53 22.74
#